data_AF-J4KKS3-F1
#
_entry.id   AF-J4KKS3-F1
#
_cell.length_a   1.000
_cell.length_b   1.000
_cell.length_c   1.000
_cell.angle_alpha   90.00
_cell.angle_beta   90.00
_cell.angle_gamma   90.00
#
_symmetry.space_group_name_H-M   'P 1'
#
loop_
_entity.id
_entity.type
_entity.pdbx_description
1 polymer ?
#
loop_
_entity_poly.entity_id
_entity_poly.type
_entity_poly.pdbx_seq_one_letter_code
_entity_poly.pdbx_strand_id
1 'polypeptide(L)'
;MTWGAHFWPKPTRMQRQLTYFSDFRHASLKDFLTTSKYVEYLRNYYSHFNLWPHIKLSTRVVSVSRGSRHNHVIKYQADRRSLQWGCDTVAICSGLHVEPNVPEISGISHARRVMHSSQSNHANSLIATGR
;
A
#
# COMPACT_ATOMS: atom_id res chain seq x y z
N MET A 1 -5.05 -2.65 -16.54
CA MET A 1 -4.89 -3.40 -15.27
C MET A 1 -5.23 -2.44 -14.15
N THR A 2 -6.44 -2.57 -13.60
CA THR A 2 -6.97 -1.73 -12.53
C THR A 2 -6.31 -2.13 -11.21
N TRP A 3 -5.65 -1.17 -10.55
CA TRP A 3 -5.18 -1.34 -9.18
C TRP A 3 -6.39 -1.37 -8.25
N GLY A 4 -6.84 -2.56 -7.88
CA GLY A 4 -7.81 -2.77 -6.81
C GLY A 4 -7.09 -2.76 -5.46
N ALA A 5 -6.65 -1.59 -4.99
CA ALA A 5 -6.38 -1.45 -3.56
C ALA A 5 -7.74 -1.54 -2.86
N HIS A 6 -8.07 -2.74 -2.40
CA HIS A 6 -9.32 -3.03 -1.72
C HIS A 6 -9.28 -2.53 -0.28
N PHE A 7 -9.24 -1.21 -0.12
CA PHE A 7 -9.30 -0.54 1.17
C PHE A 7 -10.65 0.16 1.31
N TRP A 8 -11.47 -0.34 2.23
CA TRP A 8 -12.68 0.35 2.67
C TRP A 8 -12.31 1.73 3.25
N PRO A 9 -13.02 2.82 2.89
CA PRO A 9 -12.72 4.16 3.40
C PRO A 9 -13.09 4.27 4.89
N LYS A 10 -12.17 3.85 5.77
CA LYS A 10 -12.20 4.16 7.21
C LYS A 10 -11.25 5.30 7.52
N PRO A 11 -11.51 6.08 8.58
CA PRO A 11 -10.50 6.95 9.16
C PRO A 11 -9.23 6.16 9.51
N THR A 12 -8.09 6.84 9.54
CA THR A 12 -6.86 6.28 10.10
C THR A 12 -7.14 5.80 11.52
N ARG A 13 -6.67 4.60 11.87
CA ARG A 13 -6.79 4.08 13.25
C ARG A 13 -5.86 4.82 14.22
N MET A 14 -4.85 5.50 13.71
CA MET A 14 -3.87 6.24 14.49
C MET A 14 -4.22 7.72 14.52
N GLN A 15 -4.02 8.33 15.70
CA GLN A 15 -4.18 9.76 15.93
C GLN A 15 -3.19 10.58 15.10
N ARG A 16 -3.54 11.82 14.76
CA ARG A 16 -2.71 12.74 13.94
C ARG A 16 -1.24 12.79 14.36
N GLN A 17 -0.96 12.87 15.66
CA GLN A 17 0.40 13.02 16.20
C GLN A 17 1.30 11.82 15.85
N LEU A 18 0.72 10.65 15.58
CA LEU A 18 1.41 9.43 15.18
C LEU A 18 1.42 9.21 13.66
N THR A 19 0.69 10.05 12.91
CA THR A 19 0.43 9.87 11.48
C THR A 19 1.19 10.89 10.61
N TYR A 20 1.52 12.05 11.16
CA TYR A 20 2.34 13.06 10.46
C TYR A 20 3.84 12.84 10.71
N PHE A 21 4.63 13.06 9.66
CA PHE A 21 6.08 13.18 9.79
C PHE A 21 6.43 14.38 10.68
N SER A 22 7.44 14.21 11.52
CA SER A 22 7.80 15.18 12.57
C SER A 22 8.24 16.53 12.01
N ASP A 23 8.83 16.52 10.82
CA ASP A 23 9.36 17.65 10.05
C ASP A 23 8.30 18.32 9.15
N PHE A 24 7.10 17.75 9.03
CA PHE A 24 6.02 18.28 8.19
C PHE A 24 4.67 18.04 8.83
N ARG A 25 4.36 18.87 9.83
CA ARG A 25 3.11 18.79 10.60
C ARG A 25 2.05 19.72 10.00
N HIS A 26 0.83 19.22 9.91
CA HIS A 26 -0.32 20.00 9.46
C HIS A 26 -1.17 20.43 10.66
N ALA A 27 -1.59 21.70 10.69
CA ALA A 27 -2.34 22.32 11.80
C ALA A 27 -3.84 21.91 11.85
N SER A 28 -4.18 20.68 11.43
CA SER A 28 -5.58 20.21 11.45
C SER A 28 -6.08 19.98 12.88
N LEU A 29 -7.32 20.40 13.15
CA LEU A 29 -8.03 20.25 14.43
C LEU A 29 -8.69 18.87 14.63
N LYS A 30 -8.75 17.99 13.61
CA LYS A 30 -9.40 16.64 13.73
C LYS A 30 -8.45 15.49 14.02
N ASP A 31 -8.62 14.76 15.12
CA ASP A 31 -7.60 13.82 15.63
C ASP A 31 -7.38 12.59 14.74
N PHE A 32 -8.33 12.29 13.86
CA PHE A 32 -8.25 11.21 12.89
C PHE A 32 -8.46 11.74 11.48
N LEU A 33 -7.62 11.30 10.54
CA LEU A 33 -7.72 11.69 9.15
C LEU A 33 -8.56 10.66 8.39
N THR A 34 -9.38 11.13 7.45
CA THR A 34 -9.92 10.23 6.42
C THR A 34 -8.78 9.79 5.49
N THR A 35 -8.93 8.65 4.83
CA THR A 35 -7.95 8.18 3.82
C THR A 35 -7.67 9.24 2.76
N SER A 36 -8.70 9.94 2.28
CA SER A 36 -8.55 11.01 1.30
C SER A 36 -7.67 12.15 1.79
N LYS A 37 -7.86 12.60 3.04
CA LYS A 37 -7.05 13.66 3.65
C LYS A 37 -5.62 13.21 3.95
N TYR A 38 -5.43 11.93 4.28
CA TYR A 38 -4.09 11.38 4.44
C TYR A 38 -3.33 11.29 3.10
N VAL A 39 -3.99 10.89 2.01
CA VAL A 39 -3.38 10.91 0.67
C VAL A 39 -3.02 12.32 0.23
N GLU A 40 -3.88 13.31 0.49
CA GLU A 40 -3.61 14.72 0.24
C GLU A 40 -2.38 15.21 1.03
N TYR A 41 -2.29 14.86 2.32
CA TYR A 41 -1.11 15.14 3.14
C TYR A 41 0.18 14.57 2.54
N LEU A 42 0.19 13.30 2.12
CA LEU A 42 1.37 12.68 1.52
C LEU A 42 1.77 13.37 0.21
N ARG A 43 0.81 13.76 -0.63
CA ARG A 43 1.11 14.52 -1.85
C ARG A 43 1.78 15.86 -1.54
N ASN A 44 1.28 16.57 -0.52
CA ASN A 44 1.87 17.83 -0.08
C ASN A 44 3.29 17.63 0.46
N TYR A 45 3.53 16.56 1.23
CA TYR A 45 4.86 16.18 1.71
C TYR A 45 5.83 15.94 0.55
N TYR A 46 5.44 15.13 -0.43
CA TYR A 46 6.28 14.84 -1.61
C TYR A 46 6.60 16.09 -2.42
N SER A 47 5.64 17.02 -2.56
CA SER A 47 5.87 18.29 -3.25
C SER A 47 6.78 19.22 -2.45
N HIS A 48 6.61 19.33 -1.13
CA HIS A 48 7.40 20.21 -0.27
C HIS A 48 8.89 19.85 -0.29
N PHE A 49 9.22 18.56 -0.22
CA PHE A 49 10.61 18.07 -0.24
C PHE A 49 11.12 17.71 -1.64
N ASN A 50 10.36 18.04 -2.70
CA ASN A 50 10.71 17.75 -4.10
C ASN A 50 11.10 16.28 -4.35
N LEU A 51 10.30 15.34 -3.82
CA LEU A 51 10.59 13.90 -3.90
C LEU A 51 10.09 13.26 -5.21
N TRP A 52 9.15 13.90 -5.91
CA TRP A 52 8.55 13.39 -7.14
C TRP A 52 9.55 12.95 -8.22
N PRO A 53 10.66 13.67 -8.51
CA PRO A 53 11.63 13.26 -9.53
C PRO A 53 12.31 11.91 -9.23
N HIS A 54 12.31 11.48 -7.96
CA HIS A 54 12.93 10.24 -7.52
C HIS A 54 11.96 9.06 -7.49
N ILE A 55 10.66 9.27 -7.76
CA ILE A 55 9.62 8.25 -7.70
C ILE A 55 9.26 7.81 -9.12
N LYS A 56 9.48 6.52 -9.41
CA LYS A 56 9.04 5.88 -10.66
C LYS A 56 7.78 5.06 -10.41
N LEU A 57 6.63 5.61 -10.80
CA LEU A 57 5.35 4.89 -10.78
C LEU A 57 5.29 3.85 -11.91
N SER A 58 4.29 2.96 -11.86
CA SER A 58 4.10 1.90 -12.85
C SER A 58 5.34 1.02 -13.09
N THR A 59 6.20 0.93 -12.08
CA THR A 59 7.49 0.24 -12.12
C THR A 59 7.48 -0.86 -11.06
N ARG A 60 7.37 -2.12 -11.48
CA ARG A 60 7.33 -3.27 -10.56
C ARG A 60 8.73 -3.82 -10.35
N VAL A 61 9.25 -3.78 -9.13
CA VAL A 61 10.48 -4.50 -8.78
C VAL A 61 10.18 -6.00 -8.73
N VAL A 62 10.98 -6.80 -9.43
CA VAL A 62 10.82 -8.25 -9.56
C VAL A 62 11.81 -8.99 -8.65
N SER A 63 13.05 -8.52 -8.55
CA SER A 63 14.05 -9.13 -7.68
C SER A 63 15.16 -8.15 -7.31
N VAL A 64 15.75 -8.35 -6.14
CA VAL A 64 17.00 -7.71 -5.70
C VAL A 64 18.03 -8.80 -5.46
N SER A 65 19.23 -8.63 -6.01
CA SER A 65 20.33 -9.61 -5.91
C SER A 65 21.66 -8.90 -5.67
N ARG A 66 22.67 -9.61 -5.16
CA ARG A 66 24.03 -9.06 -5.02
C ARG A 66 24.67 -8.99 -6.42
N GLY A 67 25.28 -7.85 -6.74
CA GLY A 67 26.05 -7.71 -7.96
C GLY A 67 27.52 -8.08 -7.77
N SER A 68 28.20 -8.41 -8.85
CA SER A 68 29.66 -8.59 -8.87
C SER A 68 30.42 -7.26 -9.06
N ARG A 69 29.80 -6.28 -9.75
CA ARG A 69 30.35 -4.94 -10.01
C ARG A 69 29.73 -3.83 -9.16
N HIS A 70 28.48 -4.00 -8.76
CA HIS A 70 27.73 -3.11 -7.87
C HIS A 70 27.31 -3.92 -6.64
N ASN A 71 27.15 -3.30 -5.46
CA ASN A 71 26.73 -4.03 -4.27
C ASN A 71 25.39 -4.77 -4.50
N HIS A 72 24.45 -4.11 -5.17
CA HIS A 72 23.14 -4.66 -5.48
C HIS A 72 22.73 -4.43 -6.95
N VAL A 73 21.96 -5.37 -7.48
CA VAL A 73 21.31 -5.29 -8.79
C VAL A 73 19.82 -5.54 -8.61
N ILE A 74 19.04 -4.55 -9.05
CA ILE A 74 17.57 -4.57 -9.04
C ILE A 74 17.07 -4.92 -10.44
N LYS A 75 16.26 -5.97 -10.55
CA LYS A 75 15.49 -6.27 -11.76
C LYS A 75 14.08 -5.74 -11.59
N TYR A 76 13.58 -5.00 -12.58
CA TYR A 76 12.25 -4.41 -12.53
C TYR A 76 11.58 -4.43 -13.90
N GLN A 77 10.25 -4.24 -13.89
CA GLN A 77 9.42 -4.14 -15.07
C GLN A 77 8.81 -2.74 -15.15
N ALA A 78 9.02 -2.07 -16.28
CA ALA A 78 8.40 -0.78 -16.62
C ALA A 78 8.01 -0.82 -18.10
N ASP A 79 6.85 -0.29 -18.47
CA ASP A 79 6.36 -0.25 -19.85
C ASP A 79 6.44 -1.59 -20.59
N ARG A 80 6.12 -2.68 -19.88
CA ARG A 80 6.19 -4.08 -20.34
C ARG A 80 7.60 -4.58 -20.70
N ARG A 81 8.65 -3.84 -20.33
CA ARG A 81 10.05 -4.22 -20.53
C ARG A 81 10.66 -4.67 -19.21
N SER A 82 11.55 -5.66 -19.28
CA SER A 82 12.38 -6.04 -18.14
C SER A 82 13.71 -5.29 -18.21
N LEU A 83 14.04 -4.61 -17.12
CA LEU A 83 15.21 -3.74 -17.00
C LEU A 83 16.01 -4.09 -15.75
N GLN A 84 17.28 -3.67 -15.73
CA GLN A 84 18.16 -3.82 -14.59
C GLN A 84 18.77 -2.48 -14.19
N TRP A 85 19.03 -2.32 -12.90
CA TRP A 85 19.71 -1.15 -12.36
C TRP A 85 20.63 -1.56 -11.21
N GLY A 86 21.89 -1.11 -11.26
CA GLY A 86 22.85 -1.32 -10.18
C GLY A 86 22.79 -0.19 -9.16
N CYS A 87 22.92 -0.52 -7.88
CA CYS A 87 22.98 0.46 -6.80
C CYS A 87 23.84 -0.03 -5.62
N ASP A 88 24.27 0.92 -4.79
CA ASP A 88 25.13 0.64 -3.64
C ASP A 88 24.35 0.16 -2.41
N THR A 89 23.10 0.63 -2.27
CA THR A 89 22.23 0.36 -1.12
C THR A 89 20.78 0.19 -1.58
N VAL A 90 20.02 -0.61 -0.84
CA VAL A 90 18.58 -0.83 -1.06
C VAL A 90 17.81 -0.65 0.24
N ALA A 91 16.79 0.21 0.22
CA ALA A 91 15.78 0.30 1.26
C ALA A 91 14.48 -0.35 0.76
N ILE A 92 13.91 -1.27 1.53
CA ILE A 92 12.69 -2.01 1.15
C ILE A 92 11.50 -1.45 1.92
N CYS A 93 10.53 -0.90 1.19
CA CYS A 93 9.33 -0.25 1.74
C CYS A 93 8.02 -0.85 1.20
N SER A 94 8.00 -2.15 0.88
CA SER A 94 6.85 -2.83 0.25
C SER A 94 5.66 -3.09 1.19
N GLY A 95 5.82 -2.84 2.50
CA GLY A 95 4.83 -3.18 3.51
C GLY A 95 4.73 -4.68 3.78
N LEU A 96 4.00 -5.06 4.84
CA LEU A 96 3.89 -6.44 5.33
C LEU A 96 2.53 -7.09 5.08
N HIS A 97 1.47 -6.29 4.82
CA HIS A 97 0.08 -6.78 4.74
C HIS A 97 -0.43 -6.93 3.30
N VAL A 98 0.43 -7.32 2.36
CA VAL A 98 0.04 -7.46 0.94
C VAL A 98 -0.58 -8.84 0.68
N GLU A 99 -0.09 -9.88 1.33
CA GLU A 99 -0.55 -11.25 1.13
C GLU A 99 -1.62 -11.63 2.19
N PRO A 100 -2.84 -11.99 1.77
CA PRO A 100 -3.88 -12.45 2.69
C PRO A 100 -3.44 -13.69 3.48
N ASN A 101 -3.46 -13.59 4.81
CA ASN A 101 -3.31 -14.78 5.65
C ASN A 101 -4.67 -15.47 5.76
N VAL A 102 -4.90 -16.49 4.93
CA VAL A 102 -6.16 -17.25 4.91
C VAL A 102 -5.91 -18.62 5.55
N PRO A 103 -6.27 -18.80 6.84
CA PRO A 103 -6.15 -20.10 7.49
C PRO A 103 -7.20 -21.08 6.93
N GLU A 104 -6.84 -22.36 6.90
CA GLU A 104 -7.81 -23.43 6.67
C GLU A 104 -8.65 -23.63 7.92
N ILE A 105 -9.98 -23.58 7.78
CA ILE A 105 -10.92 -23.74 8.89
C ILE A 105 -11.85 -24.91 8.54
N SER A 106 -11.82 -25.97 9.33
CA SER A 106 -12.67 -27.14 9.11
C SER A 106 -14.15 -26.75 9.10
N GLY A 107 -14.89 -27.20 8.09
CA GLY A 107 -16.32 -26.92 7.93
C GLY A 107 -16.65 -25.54 7.36
N ILE A 108 -15.65 -24.70 7.03
CA ILE A 108 -15.89 -23.37 6.45
C ILE A 108 -16.57 -23.41 5.07
N SER A 109 -16.46 -24.54 4.36
CA SER A 109 -17.17 -24.80 3.11
C SER A 109 -18.69 -24.81 3.25
N HIS A 110 -19.23 -25.05 4.46
CA HIS A 110 -20.67 -25.02 4.71
C HIS A 110 -21.21 -23.58 4.89
N ALA A 111 -20.34 -22.59 5.00
CA ALA A 111 -20.76 -21.20 5.09
C ALA A 111 -21.23 -20.69 3.72
N ARG A 112 -22.38 -20.00 3.70
CA ARG A 112 -22.98 -19.43 2.47
C ARG A 112 -22.04 -18.48 1.71
N ARG A 113 -21.12 -17.82 2.41
CA ARG A 113 -20.14 -16.90 1.81
C ARG A 113 -18.92 -16.74 2.72
N VAL A 114 -17.75 -16.89 2.15
CA VAL A 114 -16.45 -16.74 2.82
C VAL A 114 -15.68 -15.64 2.09
N MET A 115 -15.18 -14.66 2.82
CA MET A 115 -14.39 -13.56 2.26
C MET A 115 -13.26 -13.20 3.23
N HIS A 116 -12.05 -13.03 2.73
CA HIS A 116 -10.96 -12.42 3.49
C HIS A 116 -11.18 -10.90 3.58
N SER A 117 -10.74 -10.26 4.67
CA SER A 117 -10.93 -8.81 4.88
C SER A 117 -10.36 -7.95 3.75
N SER A 118 -9.28 -8.39 3.10
CA SER A 118 -8.69 -7.75 1.92
C SER A 118 -9.58 -7.75 0.66
N GLN A 119 -10.69 -8.51 0.65
CA GLN A 119 -11.63 -8.55 -0.47
C GLN A 119 -12.87 -7.68 -0.19
N SER A 120 -12.98 -7.12 1.01
CA SER A 120 -14.13 -6.33 1.43
C SER A 120 -13.98 -4.86 1.01
N ASN A 121 -14.84 -4.43 0.07
CA ASN A 121 -14.83 -3.06 -0.46
C ASN A 121 -16.09 -2.26 -0.15
N HIS A 122 -17.11 -2.88 0.45
CA HIS A 122 -18.47 -2.31 0.58
C HIS A 122 -19.12 -2.67 1.93
N ALA A 123 -19.61 -1.68 2.68
CA ALA A 123 -20.42 -1.88 3.90
C ALA A 123 -21.73 -2.63 3.63
N ASN A 124 -22.26 -2.58 2.42
CA ASN A 124 -23.52 -3.25 2.05
C ASN A 124 -23.35 -4.73 1.68
N SER A 125 -22.14 -5.29 1.72
CA SER A 125 -21.97 -6.70 1.36
C SER A 125 -22.64 -7.67 2.35
N LEU A 126 -22.96 -7.24 3.58
CA LEU A 126 -23.55 -8.09 4.63
C LEU A 126 -25.08 -7.99 4.78
N ILE A 127 -25.78 -7.15 4.03
CA ILE A 127 -27.25 -7.14 4.08
C ILE A 127 -27.76 -8.32 3.25
N ALA A 128 -27.98 -9.46 3.92
CA ALA A 128 -28.84 -10.50 3.40
C ALA A 128 -30.28 -9.98 3.39
N THR A 129 -30.67 -9.24 2.35
CA THR A 129 -32.09 -9.14 2.00
C THR A 129 -32.46 -10.40 1.24
N GLY A 130 -33.35 -11.21 1.81
CA GLY A 130 -33.81 -12.43 1.16
C GLY A 130 -34.72 -13.29 2.01
N ARG A 131 -35.97 -12.83 2.09
CA ARG A 131 -37.25 -13.51 2.42
C ARG A 131 -37.34 -14.33 3.70
#